data_AF-A0A2E7RBJ5-F1
#
_entry.id   AF-A0A2E7RBJ5-F1
#
_cell.length_a   1.000
_cell.length_b   1.000
_cell.length_c   1.000
_cell.angle_alpha   90.00
_cell.angle_beta   90.00
_cell.angle_gamma   90.00
#
_symmetry.space_group_name_H-M   'P 1'
#
loop_
_entity.id
_entity.type
_entity.pdbx_description
1 polymer ?
#
loop_
_entity_poly.entity_id
_entity_poly.type
_entity_poly.pdbx_seq_one_letter_code
_entity_poly.pdbx_strand_id
1 'polypeptide(L)'
;MLSSFRALMNENENPLNALPPAQRFQLMLWLSVMWTSIFCAIAGAWLWYGELMVAHLLFAMGFAVTGVTFASVEQSKTYRDAPASDGTTRYDDVWGA
;
A
#
# COMPACT_ATOMS: atom_id res chain seq x y z
N MET A 1 16.54 -17.55 19.77
CA MET A 1 17.27 -17.79 18.51
C MET A 1 17.94 -19.17 18.50
N LEU A 2 19.03 -19.39 19.26
CA LEU A 2 19.74 -20.69 19.27
C LEU A 2 18.87 -21.89 19.72
N SER A 3 18.01 -21.69 20.72
CA SER A 3 17.09 -22.73 21.21
C SER A 3 16.09 -23.19 20.14
N SER A 4 15.48 -22.26 19.41
CA SER A 4 14.53 -22.57 18.34
C SER A 4 15.20 -23.28 17.16
N PHE A 5 16.41 -22.86 16.78
CA PHE A 5 17.20 -23.53 15.75
C PHE A 5 17.56 -24.95 16.16
N ARG A 6 17.99 -25.13 17.41
CA ARG A 6 18.32 -26.45 17.95
C ARG A 6 17.08 -27.36 17.98
N ALA A 7 15.92 -26.87 18.40
CA ALA A 7 14.68 -27.64 18.37
C ALA A 7 14.24 -28.09 16.95
N LEU A 8 14.59 -27.34 15.91
CA LEU A 8 14.28 -27.69 14.51
C LEU A 8 15.32 -28.61 13.88
N MET A 9 16.61 -28.34 14.11
CA MET A 9 17.71 -29.02 13.41
C MET A 9 18.37 -30.17 14.19
N ASN A 10 18.22 -30.23 15.50
CA ASN A 10 18.77 -31.33 16.30
C ASN A 10 17.86 -32.55 16.22
N GLU A 11 18.34 -33.63 15.61
CA GLU A 11 17.58 -34.88 15.46
C GLU A 11 17.04 -35.43 16.78
N ASN A 12 17.73 -35.22 17.90
CA ASN A 12 17.31 -35.75 19.20
C ASN A 12 16.22 -34.91 19.87
N GLU A 13 16.17 -33.60 19.59
CA GLU A 13 15.20 -32.67 20.19
C GLU A 13 14.01 -32.36 19.25
N ASN A 14 14.15 -32.70 17.97
CA ASN A 14 13.14 -32.44 16.96
C ASN A 14 11.88 -33.28 17.22
N PRO A 15 10.68 -32.68 17.26
CA PRO A 15 9.41 -33.41 17.42
C PRO A 15 9.18 -34.53 16.39
N LEU A 16 9.82 -34.45 15.22
CA LEU A 16 9.76 -35.48 14.17
C LEU A 16 10.63 -36.71 14.47
N ASN A 17 11.42 -36.70 15.55
CA ASN A 17 12.29 -37.82 15.95
C ASN A 17 11.51 -39.12 16.25
N ALA A 18 10.21 -39.04 16.50
CA ALA A 18 9.35 -40.21 16.73
C ALA A 18 9.08 -41.01 15.44
N LEU A 19 9.26 -40.40 14.26
CA LEU A 19 9.00 -41.02 12.96
C LEU A 19 10.20 -41.82 12.46
N PRO A 20 10.09 -42.72 11.46
CA PRO A 20 11.25 -43.35 10.82
C PRO A 20 12.12 -42.33 10.06
N PRO A 21 13.46 -42.47 10.02
CA PRO A 21 14.38 -41.46 9.46
C PRO A 21 14.04 -40.98 8.04
N ALA A 22 13.62 -41.90 7.16
CA ALA A 22 13.24 -41.56 5.79
C ALA A 22 12.03 -40.58 5.73
N GLN A 23 11.05 -40.76 6.62
CA GLN A 23 9.86 -39.91 6.69
C GLN A 23 10.20 -38.53 7.28
N ARG A 24 11.11 -38.47 8.27
CA ARG A 24 11.63 -37.21 8.82
C ARG A 24 12.26 -36.36 7.72
N PHE A 25 13.11 -36.99 6.91
CA PHE A 25 13.82 -36.33 5.83
C PHE A 25 12.85 -35.79 4.77
N GLN A 26 11.88 -36.59 4.35
CA GLN A 26 10.86 -36.16 3.38
C GLN A 26 10.05 -34.96 3.89
N LEU A 27 9.64 -34.97 5.15
CA LEU A 27 8.89 -33.85 5.75
C LEU A 27 9.75 -32.59 5.84
N MET A 28 11.02 -32.71 6.22
CA MET A 28 11.95 -31.58 6.26
C MET A 28 12.23 -30.99 4.87
N LEU A 29 12.36 -31.84 3.86
CA LEU A 29 12.49 -31.42 2.46
C LEU A 29 11.25 -30.67 1.97
N TRP A 30 10.06 -31.22 2.21
CA TRP A 30 8.80 -30.58 1.84
C TRP A 30 8.65 -29.22 2.53
N LEU A 31 8.96 -29.15 3.82
CA LEU A 31 8.90 -27.91 4.58
C LEU A 31 9.88 -26.86 4.03
N SER A 32 11.10 -27.28 3.67
CA SER A 32 12.10 -26.40 3.04
C SER A 32 11.63 -25.86 1.70
N VAL A 33 11.10 -26.71 0.81
CA VAL A 33 10.61 -26.29 -0.51
C VAL A 33 9.39 -25.37 -0.38
N MET A 34 8.46 -25.67 0.52
CA MET A 34 7.27 -24.84 0.77
C MET A 34 7.66 -23.43 1.24
N TRP A 35 8.55 -23.32 2.24
CA TRP A 35 8.94 -22.00 2.74
C TRP A 35 9.78 -21.22 1.73
N THR A 36 10.63 -21.90 0.97
CA THR A 36 11.39 -21.26 -0.12
C THR A 36 10.45 -20.72 -1.20
N SER A 37 9.45 -21.50 -1.62
CA SER A 37 8.50 -21.07 -2.64
C SER A 37 7.63 -19.91 -2.19
N ILE A 38 7.12 -19.94 -0.94
CA ILE A 38 6.38 -18.82 -0.35
C ILE A 38 7.25 -17.56 -0.33
N PHE A 39 8.50 -17.67 0.11
CA PHE A 39 9.39 -16.51 0.20
C PHE A 39 9.70 -15.92 -1.18
N CYS A 40 10.00 -16.77 -2.16
CA CYS A 40 10.20 -16.35 -3.55
C CYS A 40 8.94 -15.72 -4.16
N ALA A 41 7.76 -16.30 -3.90
CA ALA A 41 6.49 -15.77 -4.40
C ALA A 41 6.15 -14.41 -3.78
N ILE A 42 6.36 -14.22 -2.48
CA ILE A 42 6.16 -12.93 -1.80
C ILE A 42 7.15 -11.89 -2.33
N ALA A 43 8.43 -12.23 -2.44
CA ALA A 43 9.45 -11.33 -2.97
C ALA A 43 9.14 -10.96 -4.44
N GLY A 44 8.74 -11.93 -5.25
CA GLY A 44 8.30 -11.70 -6.64
C GLY A 44 7.05 -10.83 -6.71
N ALA A 45 6.03 -11.10 -5.91
CA ALA A 45 4.82 -10.28 -5.84
C ALA A 45 5.15 -8.85 -5.39
N TRP A 46 6.07 -8.66 -4.45
CA TRP A 46 6.50 -7.33 -4.05
C TRP A 46 7.21 -6.58 -5.18
N LEU A 47 8.14 -7.24 -5.89
CA LEU A 47 8.86 -6.62 -7.01
C LEU A 47 7.92 -6.25 -8.16
N TRP A 48 6.96 -7.10 -8.51
CA TRP A 48 6.11 -6.89 -9.68
C TRP A 48 4.81 -6.13 -9.38
N TYR A 49 4.22 -6.37 -8.21
CA TYR A 49 2.93 -5.81 -7.81
C TYR A 49 3.07 -4.64 -6.82
N GLY A 50 4.15 -4.59 -6.03
CA GLY A 50 4.42 -3.48 -5.12
C GLY A 50 4.60 -2.16 -5.86
N GLU A 51 5.36 -2.15 -6.97
CA GLU A 51 5.51 -0.97 -7.82
C GLU A 51 4.19 -0.54 -8.46
N LEU A 52 3.38 -1.48 -8.94
CA LEU A 52 2.05 -1.18 -9.46
C LEU A 52 1.15 -0.56 -8.40
N MET A 53 1.10 -1.12 -7.19
CA MET A 53 0.29 -0.58 -6.09
C MET A 53 0.75 0.83 -5.69
N VAL A 54 2.06 1.04 -5.53
CA VAL A 54 2.63 2.37 -5.20
C VAL A 54 2.31 3.38 -6.29
N ALA A 55 2.41 3.02 -7.57
CA ALA A 55 2.03 3.90 -8.68
C ALA A 55 0.55 4.30 -8.62
N HIS A 56 -0.37 3.36 -8.33
CA HIS A 56 -1.79 3.67 -8.19
C HIS A 56 -2.07 4.57 -6.99
N LEU A 57 -1.41 4.35 -5.86
CA LEU A 57 -1.54 5.21 -4.68
C LEU A 57 -1.03 6.63 -4.94
N LEU A 58 0.11 6.77 -5.63
CA LEU A 58 0.62 8.08 -6.05
C LEU A 58 -0.33 8.78 -7.03
N PHE A 59 -0.91 8.03 -7.96
CA PHE A 59 -1.88 8.57 -8.91
C PHE A 59 -3.16 9.05 -8.21
N ALA A 60 -3.71 8.24 -7.29
CA ALA A 60 -4.87 8.64 -6.47
C ALA A 60 -4.55 9.85 -5.57
N MET A 61 -3.34 9.90 -5.00
CA MET A 61 -2.87 11.05 -4.24
C MET A 61 -2.80 12.32 -5.09
N GLY A 62 -2.31 12.21 -6.33
CA GLY A 62 -2.30 13.33 -7.29
C GLY A 62 -3.70 13.89 -7.52
N PHE A 63 -4.70 13.02 -7.77
CA PHE A 63 -6.10 13.42 -7.89
C PHE A 63 -6.63 14.11 -6.63
N ALA A 64 -6.34 13.57 -5.44
CA ALA A 64 -6.77 14.15 -4.19
C ALA A 64 -6.19 15.56 -3.98
N VAL A 65 -4.88 15.74 -4.25
CA VAL A 65 -4.20 17.05 -4.14
C VAL A 65 -4.79 18.05 -5.13
N THR A 66 -5.04 17.65 -6.37
CA THR A 66 -5.69 18.52 -7.37
C THR A 66 -7.10 18.94 -6.93
N GLY A 67 -7.90 18.00 -6.42
CA GLY A 67 -9.22 18.29 -5.88
C GLY A 67 -9.18 19.28 -4.72
N VAL A 68 -8.28 19.07 -3.75
CA VAL A 68 -8.07 20.00 -2.62
C VAL A 68 -7.63 21.38 -3.12
N THR A 69 -6.75 21.44 -4.12
CA THR A 69 -6.25 22.70 -4.67
C THR A 69 -7.39 23.52 -5.27
N PHE A 70 -8.27 22.92 -6.08
CA PHE A 70 -9.42 23.62 -6.65
C PHE A 70 -10.47 24.00 -5.60
N ALA A 71 -10.77 23.11 -4.66
CA ALA A 71 -11.66 23.42 -3.54
C ALA A 71 -11.16 24.60 -2.69
N SER A 72 -9.84 24.73 -2.54
CA SER A 72 -9.22 25.84 -1.81
C SER A 72 -9.40 27.19 -2.54
N VAL A 73 -9.40 27.18 -3.88
CA VAL A 73 -9.66 28.40 -4.68
C VAL A 73 -11.12 28.80 -4.62
N GLU A 74 -12.05 27.83 -4.67
CA GLU A 74 -13.50 28.12 -4.57
C GLU A 74 -13.88 28.78 -3.22
N GLN A 75 -13.17 28.46 -2.14
CA GLN A 75 -13.36 29.11 -0.85
C GLN A 75 -12.77 30.52 -0.76
N SER A 76 -11.89 30.91 -1.69
CA SER A 76 -11.32 32.26 -1.75
C SER A 76 -12.30 33.23 -2.43
N LYS A 77 -13.34 33.65 -1.71
CA LYS A 77 -14.20 34.76 -2.14
C LYS A 77 -13.35 36.02 -2.32
N THR A 78 -13.19 36.45 -3.56
CA THR A 78 -12.48 37.67 -3.90
C THR A 78 -13.44 38.85 -3.79
N TYR A 79 -12.94 40.08 -3.65
CA TYR A 79 -13.73 41.32 -3.65
C TYR A 79 -14.73 41.44 -4.82
N ARG A 80 -14.48 40.72 -5.91
CA ARG A 80 -15.31 40.61 -7.12
C ARG A 80 -16.58 39.76 -6.91
N ASP A 81 -16.57 38.85 -5.95
CA ASP A 81 -17.67 37.91 -5.65
C ASP A 81 -18.65 38.47 -4.62
N ALA A 82 -18.34 39.63 -4.03
CA ALA A 82 -19.25 40.35 -3.16
C ALA A 82 -20.24 41.18 -4.00
N PRO A 83 -21.57 41.05 -3.78
CA PRO A 83 -22.56 41.85 -4.49
C PRO A 83 -22.40 43.34 -4.16
N ALA A 84 -22.78 44.20 -5.10
CA ALA A 84 -22.85 45.64 -4.87
C ALA A 84 -23.96 45.97 -3.85
N SER A 85 -23.96 47.19 -3.31
CA SER A 85 -24.90 47.60 -2.24
C SER A 85 -26.38 47.54 -2.64
N ASP A 86 -26.66 47.50 -3.94
CA ASP A 86 -27.96 47.34 -4.57
C ASP A 86 -28.35 45.87 -4.85
N GLY A 87 -27.45 44.92 -4.56
CA GLY A 87 -27.65 43.49 -4.75
C GLY A 87 -27.31 42.99 -6.16
N THR A 88 -26.85 43.84 -7.08
CA THR A 88 -26.40 43.40 -8.41
C THR A 88 -24.98 42.83 -8.36
N THR A 89 -24.60 42.12 -9.42
CA THR A 89 -23.22 41.65 -9.58
C THR A 89 -22.31 42.85 -9.86
N ARG A 90 -21.25 43.02 -9.06
CA ARG A 90 -20.41 44.23 -8.98
C ARG A 90 -19.83 44.79 -10.28
N TYR A 91 -19.80 44.02 -11.37
CA TYR A 91 -19.24 44.44 -12.66
C TYR A 91 -20.26 44.31 -13.81
N ASP A 92 -21.56 44.25 -13.51
CA ASP A 92 -22.59 44.29 -14.57
C ASP A 92 -22.62 45.65 -15.28
N ASP A 93 -22.23 46.71 -14.57
CA ASP A 93 -22.12 48.09 -15.02
C ASP A 93 -20.99 48.34 -16.03
N VAL A 94 -19.94 47.52 -16.06
CA VAL A 94 -18.78 47.71 -16.95
C VAL A 94 -19.04 47.17 -18.37
N TRP A 95 -19.96 46.22 -18.53
CA TRP A 95 -20.17 45.51 -19.80
C TRP A 95 -21.62 45.55 -20.33
N GLY A 96 -22.54 46.19 -19.61
CA GLY A 96 -23.95 46.38 -19.99
C GLY A 96 -24.23 47.76 -20.60
N ALA A 97 -24.98 47.75 -21.70
CA ALA A 97 -25.53 48.92 -22.39
C ALA A 97 -26.76 49.52 -21.67
#